data_AF-A0A4Y1Z8X0-F1
#
_entry.id   AF-A0A4Y1Z8X0-F1
#
_cell.length_a   1.000
_cell.length_b   1.000
_cell.length_c   1.000
_cell.angle_alpha   90.00
_cell.angle_beta   90.00
_cell.angle_gamma   90.00
#
_symmetry.space_group_name_H-M   'P 1'
#
loop_
_entity.id
_entity.type
_entity.pdbx_description
1 polymer ?
#
loop_
_entity_poly.entity_id
_entity_poly.type
_entity_poly.pdbx_seq_one_letter_code
_entity_poly.pdbx_strand_id
1 'polypeptide(L)'
;MIRGAYLETTVDDLKLGAKKPAMPYSDVRLLNVLSHTLWFLPNVASCFAMKNLLDQKQNKFYHDYIINVCAGNKAGMGVDALNKVLDSMDDPLKSKTIILSCGKLTTGVTVKPWTGIFMLRNLSSPETYFQAAFRVQSPWVIDTDDGHKEIMKRECYVFDFALDRALKQIADYSCQLNVTESNPEKKVQEFINFLPVLAYDGSTMQQISAEDVLDTAISGTSATLLARRWESALLVNVDNDTLSRLMANKEAMDALMKIEGFRNLNTDIQTIINKSDAVKKAKKRNRE
;
A
#
# COMPACT_ATOMS: atom_id res chain seq x y z
N MET A 1 -21.84 -9.16 18.32
CA MET A 1 -22.52 -9.42 17.02
C MET A 1 -22.67 -8.08 16.32
N ILE A 2 -21.70 -7.69 15.50
CA ILE A 2 -21.74 -6.40 14.76
C ILE A 2 -22.25 -6.72 13.36
N ARG A 3 -23.58 -6.67 13.18
CA ARG A 3 -24.25 -6.70 11.88
C ARG A 3 -24.31 -5.26 11.37
N GLY A 4 -23.47 -4.93 10.38
CA GLY A 4 -23.48 -3.60 9.76
C GLY A 4 -22.35 -3.40 8.75
N ALA A 5 -21.14 -3.86 9.07
CA ALA A 5 -19.95 -3.63 8.23
C ALA A 5 -19.92 -4.42 6.90
N TYR A 6 -20.78 -5.43 6.73
CA TYR A 6 -20.82 -6.23 5.49
C TYR A 6 -21.65 -5.57 4.37
N LEU A 7 -22.57 -4.66 4.70
CA LEU A 7 -23.47 -4.05 3.72
C LEU A 7 -22.80 -2.94 2.91
N GLU A 8 -21.90 -2.16 3.51
CA GLU A 8 -21.12 -1.15 2.78
C GLU A 8 -20.26 -1.82 1.71
N THR A 9 -19.49 -2.86 2.06
CA THR A 9 -18.63 -3.59 1.12
C THR A 9 -19.40 -4.22 -0.04
N THR A 10 -20.67 -4.60 0.17
CA THR A 10 -21.52 -5.21 -0.88
C THR A 10 -22.08 -4.15 -1.84
N VAL A 11 -22.36 -2.94 -1.36
CA VAL A 11 -22.74 -1.79 -2.20
C VAL A 11 -21.53 -1.22 -2.95
N ASP A 12 -20.35 -1.27 -2.31
CA ASP A 12 -19.06 -0.87 -2.87
C ASP A 12 -18.64 -1.78 -4.04
N ASP A 13 -18.81 -3.09 -3.88
CA ASP A 13 -18.51 -4.12 -4.89
C ASP A 13 -19.39 -3.99 -6.15
N LEU A 14 -20.62 -3.48 -6.01
CA LEU A 14 -21.56 -3.28 -7.13
C LEU A 14 -21.25 -2.03 -7.96
N LYS A 15 -20.57 -1.02 -7.40
CA LYS A 15 -20.22 0.21 -8.13
C LYS A 15 -18.90 0.09 -8.91
N LEU A 16 -17.97 -0.74 -8.47
CA LEU A 16 -16.59 -0.84 -8.98
C LEU A 16 -16.39 -1.83 -10.15
N GLY A 17 -17.39 -2.01 -11.00
CA GLY A 17 -17.36 -2.98 -12.12
C GLY A 17 -16.00 -3.12 -12.83
N ALA A 18 -15.60 -4.38 -13.10
CA ALA A 18 -14.45 -4.84 -13.89
C ALA A 18 -13.02 -4.36 -13.55
N LYS A 19 -12.80 -3.43 -12.61
CA LYS A 19 -11.47 -2.93 -12.24
C LYS A 19 -11.24 -2.93 -10.72
N LYS A 20 -11.41 -4.09 -10.08
CA LYS A 20 -11.00 -4.24 -8.68
C LYS A 20 -9.49 -3.99 -8.54
N PRO A 21 -9.04 -3.17 -7.57
CA PRO A 21 -7.63 -2.94 -7.32
C PRO A 21 -6.93 -4.25 -6.97
N ALA A 22 -5.67 -4.40 -7.40
CA ALA A 22 -4.87 -5.59 -7.11
C ALA A 22 -4.46 -5.60 -5.63
N MET A 23 -5.35 -6.09 -4.77
CA MET A 23 -5.11 -6.17 -3.34
C MET A 23 -4.39 -7.47 -2.97
N PRO A 24 -3.42 -7.42 -2.04
CA PRO A 24 -2.70 -8.61 -1.59
C PRO A 24 -3.68 -9.66 -1.07
N TYR A 25 -3.44 -10.92 -1.44
CA TYR A 25 -4.27 -12.08 -1.06
C TYR A 25 -5.75 -12.03 -1.48
N SER A 26 -6.15 -11.06 -2.33
CA SER A 26 -7.50 -10.98 -2.90
C SER A 26 -7.48 -11.07 -4.43
N ASP A 27 -6.43 -10.55 -5.07
CA ASP A 27 -6.23 -10.64 -6.51
C ASP A 27 -5.53 -11.95 -6.89
N VAL A 28 -6.11 -12.70 -7.85
CA VAL A 28 -5.60 -13.99 -8.32
C VAL A 28 -4.17 -13.89 -8.86
N ARG A 29 -3.81 -12.76 -9.49
CA ARG A 29 -2.45 -12.54 -10.02
C ARG A 29 -1.43 -12.48 -8.88
N LEU A 30 -1.78 -11.77 -7.80
CA LEU A 30 -0.92 -11.66 -6.62
C LEU A 30 -0.88 -12.96 -5.82
N LEU A 31 -1.99 -13.70 -5.75
CA LEU A 31 -2.04 -14.99 -5.03
C LEU A 31 -0.99 -15.99 -5.53
N ASN A 32 -0.73 -16.03 -6.84
CA ASN A 32 0.27 -16.93 -7.42
C ASN A 32 1.71 -16.51 -7.12
N VAL A 33 1.94 -15.23 -6.80
CA VAL A 33 3.27 -14.70 -6.51
C VAL A 33 3.54 -14.74 -5.01
N LEU A 34 2.54 -14.46 -4.17
CA LEU A 34 2.68 -14.31 -2.72
C LEU A 34 2.69 -15.64 -1.96
N SER A 35 3.51 -16.60 -2.41
CA SER A 35 3.75 -17.87 -1.69
C SER A 35 4.64 -17.66 -0.47
N HIS A 36 5.67 -16.83 -0.58
CA HIS A 36 6.59 -16.54 0.52
C HIS A 36 6.70 -15.04 0.76
N THR A 37 6.22 -14.59 1.93
CA THR A 37 6.18 -13.15 2.24
C THR A 37 6.80 -12.83 3.59
N LEU A 38 7.42 -11.65 3.68
CA LEU A 38 7.96 -11.07 4.90
C LEU A 38 7.03 -9.96 5.39
N TRP A 39 6.52 -10.04 6.62
CA TRP A 39 5.68 -9.01 7.21
C TRP A 39 6.50 -8.30 8.28
N PHE A 40 6.69 -7.00 8.09
CA PHE A 40 7.54 -6.18 8.94
C PHE A 40 6.69 -5.41 9.96
N LEU A 41 6.61 -5.94 11.17
CA LEU A 41 5.78 -5.46 12.27
C LEU A 41 6.58 -4.56 13.24
N PRO A 42 5.90 -3.73 14.05
CA PRO A 42 6.58 -2.70 14.84
C PRO A 42 7.34 -3.26 16.05
N ASN A 43 6.86 -4.35 16.65
CA ASN A 43 7.46 -4.91 17.86
C ASN A 43 7.17 -6.41 17.99
N VAL A 44 7.84 -7.05 18.96
CA VAL A 44 7.73 -8.50 19.23
C VAL A 44 6.29 -8.90 19.55
N ALA A 45 5.59 -8.13 20.38
CA ALA A 45 4.20 -8.41 20.76
C ALA A 45 3.27 -8.41 19.54
N SER A 46 3.50 -7.49 18.59
CA SER A 46 2.73 -7.39 17.35
C SER A 46 2.93 -8.61 16.46
N CYS A 47 4.14 -9.15 16.37
CA CYS A 47 4.38 -10.40 15.63
C CYS A 47 3.58 -11.57 16.22
N PHE A 48 3.56 -11.71 17.54
CA PHE A 48 2.78 -12.76 18.19
C PHE A 48 1.27 -12.52 18.06
N ALA A 49 0.81 -11.27 18.19
CA ALA A 49 -0.59 -10.92 17.99
C ALA A 49 -1.05 -11.22 16.56
N MET A 50 -0.23 -10.91 15.56
CA MET A 50 -0.50 -11.21 14.16
C MET A 50 -0.55 -12.72 13.91
N LYS A 51 0.39 -13.50 14.47
CA LYS A 51 0.31 -14.97 14.40
C LYS A 51 -1.02 -15.48 14.96
N ASN A 52 -1.38 -15.03 16.16
CA ASN A 52 -2.62 -15.45 16.80
C ASN A 52 -3.86 -15.07 15.97
N LEU A 53 -3.83 -13.92 15.29
CA LEU A 53 -4.90 -13.48 14.39
C LEU A 53 -4.98 -14.41 13.17
N LEU A 54 -3.86 -14.70 12.50
CA LEU A 54 -3.83 -15.58 11.32
C LEU A 54 -4.28 -17.01 11.67
N ASP A 55 -3.93 -17.50 12.85
CA ASP A 55 -4.29 -18.84 13.34
C ASP A 55 -5.77 -18.95 13.78
N GLN A 56 -6.55 -17.86 13.82
CA GLN A 56 -7.96 -17.92 14.20
C GLN A 56 -8.79 -18.79 13.24
N LYS A 57 -9.79 -19.49 13.78
CA LYS A 57 -10.58 -20.49 13.04
C LYS A 57 -11.28 -19.94 11.79
N GLN A 58 -11.66 -18.67 11.79
CA GLN A 58 -12.30 -18.01 10.66
C GLN A 58 -11.32 -17.66 9.53
N ASN A 59 -10.01 -17.58 9.81
CA ASN A 59 -8.98 -17.15 8.88
C ASN A 59 -8.39 -18.32 8.08
N LYS A 60 -9.27 -19.21 7.59
CA LYS A 60 -8.90 -20.47 6.93
C LYS A 60 -7.92 -20.31 5.76
N PHE A 61 -8.03 -19.21 5.02
CA PHE A 61 -7.13 -18.90 3.91
C PHE A 61 -5.64 -18.95 4.32
N TYR A 62 -5.32 -18.44 5.52
CA TYR A 62 -3.95 -18.37 6.00
C TYR A 62 -3.46 -19.69 6.60
N HIS A 63 -4.33 -20.69 6.78
CA HIS A 63 -3.95 -21.99 7.33
C HIS A 63 -3.14 -22.83 6.32
N ASP A 64 -3.20 -22.47 5.03
CA ASP A 64 -2.33 -23.02 3.99
C ASP A 64 -0.89 -22.48 4.07
N TYR A 65 -0.63 -21.47 4.92
CA TYR A 65 0.68 -20.85 5.08
C TYR A 65 1.33 -21.28 6.40
N ILE A 66 2.62 -21.61 6.33
CA ILE A 66 3.44 -21.82 7.53
C ILE A 66 3.86 -20.46 8.09
N ILE A 67 3.34 -20.12 9.27
CA ILE A 67 3.59 -18.83 9.92
C ILE A 67 4.82 -18.91 10.84
N ASN A 68 5.90 -18.26 10.45
CA ASN A 68 7.15 -18.19 11.21
C ASN A 68 7.26 -16.87 11.97
N VAL A 69 7.39 -16.92 13.31
CA VAL A 69 7.62 -15.73 14.12
C VAL A 69 9.12 -15.55 14.36
N CYS A 70 9.73 -14.64 13.62
CA CYS A 70 11.13 -14.26 13.73
C CYS A 70 11.28 -13.03 14.64
N ALA A 71 10.76 -13.10 15.86
CA ALA A 71 10.80 -12.00 16.82
C ALA A 71 11.08 -12.48 18.25
N GLY A 72 11.75 -11.63 19.04
CA GLY A 72 12.12 -11.93 20.42
C GLY A 72 13.13 -13.08 20.56
N ASN A 73 13.41 -13.50 21.80
CA ASN A 73 14.48 -14.46 22.10
C ASN A 73 14.15 -15.89 21.64
N LYS A 74 12.85 -16.25 21.57
CA LYS A 74 12.38 -17.59 21.17
C LYS A 74 12.63 -17.93 19.70
N ALA A 75 12.85 -16.93 18.84
CA ALA A 75 13.09 -17.12 17.42
C ALA A 75 14.47 -17.71 17.09
N GLY A 76 15.40 -17.75 18.05
CA GLY A 76 16.83 -17.96 17.76
C GLY A 76 17.52 -16.65 17.39
N MET A 77 18.85 -16.63 17.38
CA MET A 77 19.67 -15.47 16.99
C MET A 77 20.35 -15.74 15.65
N GLY A 78 20.38 -14.74 14.76
CA GLY A 78 21.11 -14.82 13.50
C GLY A 78 20.72 -16.04 12.64
N VAL A 79 21.71 -16.91 12.40
CA VAL A 79 21.62 -18.08 11.50
C VAL A 79 20.56 -19.08 11.95
N ASP A 80 20.35 -19.28 13.25
CA ASP A 80 19.36 -20.24 13.74
C ASP A 80 17.92 -19.83 13.40
N ALA A 81 17.65 -18.52 13.38
CA ALA A 81 16.35 -18.00 12.97
C ALA A 81 16.15 -18.13 11.45
N LEU A 82 17.24 -18.04 10.68
CA LEU A 82 17.22 -18.23 9.23
C LEU A 82 16.97 -19.70 8.87
N ASN A 83 17.64 -20.64 9.53
CA ASN A 83 17.47 -22.08 9.27
C ASN A 83 16.01 -22.51 9.44
N LYS A 84 15.34 -22.10 10.52
CA LYS A 84 13.90 -22.38 10.71
C LYS A 84 13.01 -21.88 9.57
N VAL A 85 13.34 -20.71 9.01
CA VAL A 85 12.61 -20.16 7.87
C VAL A 85 12.88 -20.99 6.63
N LEU A 86 14.13 -21.35 6.36
CA LEU A 86 14.49 -22.19 5.21
C LEU A 86 13.89 -23.60 5.32
N ASP A 87 13.93 -24.22 6.50
CA ASP A 87 13.35 -25.54 6.74
C ASP A 87 11.83 -25.53 6.54
N SER A 88 11.15 -24.44 6.90
CA SER A 88 9.73 -24.28 6.64
C SER A 88 9.38 -24.07 5.15
N MET A 89 10.39 -23.82 4.32
CA MET A 89 10.25 -23.67 2.87
C MET A 89 10.65 -24.94 2.10
N ASP A 90 10.78 -26.10 2.76
CA ASP A 90 11.16 -27.43 2.20
C ASP A 90 11.29 -27.48 0.66
N ASP A 91 10.15 -27.53 -0.05
CA ASP A 91 10.04 -27.20 -1.48
C ASP A 91 9.42 -25.80 -1.64
N PRO A 92 10.20 -24.74 -2.01
CA PRO A 92 9.67 -23.38 -2.14
C PRO A 92 8.69 -23.18 -3.30
N LEU A 93 8.51 -24.18 -4.18
CA LEU A 93 7.51 -24.12 -5.25
C LEU A 93 6.15 -24.65 -4.81
N LYS A 94 6.11 -25.46 -3.75
CA LYS A 94 4.87 -26.09 -3.23
C LYS A 94 4.47 -25.58 -1.86
N SER A 95 5.43 -25.10 -1.08
CA SER A 95 5.19 -24.55 0.24
C SER A 95 4.76 -23.08 0.18
N LYS A 96 4.08 -22.62 1.22
CA LYS A 96 3.71 -21.23 1.40
C LYS A 96 4.09 -20.80 2.81
N THR A 97 4.74 -19.65 2.95
CA THR A 97 5.22 -19.18 4.25
C THR A 97 4.97 -17.69 4.45
N ILE A 98 4.65 -17.32 5.69
CA ILE A 98 4.55 -15.93 6.13
C ILE A 98 5.53 -15.75 7.29
N ILE A 99 6.48 -14.85 7.10
CA ILE A 99 7.53 -14.57 8.08
C ILE A 99 7.15 -13.27 8.80
N LEU A 100 6.88 -13.35 10.10
CA LEU A 100 6.55 -12.21 10.94
C LEU A 100 7.81 -11.73 11.67
N SER A 101 8.31 -10.55 11.33
CA SER A 101 9.53 -9.99 11.94
C SER A 101 9.34 -8.55 12.38
N CYS A 102 10.05 -8.15 13.44
CA CYS A 102 10.15 -6.75 13.86
C CYS A 102 11.58 -6.17 13.74
N GLY A 103 12.47 -6.86 13.00
CA GLY A 103 13.83 -6.41 12.70
C GLY A 103 14.87 -7.52 12.61
N LYS A 104 14.50 -8.78 12.90
CA LYS A 104 15.36 -9.93 12.60
C LYS A 104 15.21 -10.30 11.13
N LEU A 105 16.28 -10.83 10.53
CA LEU A 105 16.29 -11.25 9.12
C LEU A 105 16.02 -10.12 8.10
N THR A 106 16.06 -8.84 8.55
CA THR A 106 15.97 -7.67 7.65
C THR A 106 17.34 -7.16 7.24
N THR A 107 18.41 -7.61 7.92
CA THR A 107 19.81 -7.25 7.65
C THR A 107 20.68 -8.49 7.54
N GLY A 108 21.64 -8.47 6.61
CA GLY A 108 22.69 -9.49 6.51
C GLY A 108 22.25 -10.90 6.08
N VAL A 109 21.01 -11.09 5.63
CA VAL A 109 20.50 -12.39 5.15
C VAL A 109 19.85 -12.26 3.78
N THR A 110 19.84 -13.38 3.04
CA THR A 110 19.22 -13.48 1.73
C THR A 110 18.35 -14.72 1.68
N VAL A 111 17.05 -14.52 1.45
CA VAL A 111 16.07 -15.61 1.27
C VAL A 111 15.46 -15.42 -0.12
N LYS A 112 16.04 -16.11 -1.10
CA LYS A 112 15.68 -15.96 -2.52
C LYS A 112 14.18 -16.17 -2.81
N PRO A 113 13.49 -17.15 -2.18
CA PRO A 113 12.07 -17.39 -2.45
C PRO A 113 11.12 -16.26 -2.03
N TRP A 114 11.55 -15.30 -1.20
CA TRP A 114 10.66 -14.19 -0.83
C TRP A 114 10.30 -13.33 -2.04
N THR A 115 9.00 -13.18 -2.26
CA THR A 115 8.40 -12.44 -3.38
C THR A 115 7.60 -11.22 -2.94
N GLY A 116 7.26 -11.12 -1.65
CA GLY A 116 6.47 -10.01 -1.12
C GLY A 116 6.91 -9.56 0.25
N ILE A 117 6.87 -8.25 0.51
CA ILE A 117 7.06 -7.68 1.85
C ILE A 117 5.90 -6.75 2.22
N PHE A 118 5.44 -6.83 3.46
CA PHE A 118 4.38 -5.99 4.01
C PHE A 118 4.98 -5.04 5.05
N MET A 119 4.93 -3.74 4.78
CA MET A 119 5.41 -2.68 5.66
C MET A 119 4.31 -2.29 6.67
N LEU A 120 4.24 -3.03 7.78
CA LEU A 120 3.19 -2.90 8.82
C LEU A 120 3.65 -2.09 10.04
N ARG A 121 4.73 -1.32 9.91
CA ARG A 121 5.27 -0.48 10.98
C ARG A 121 5.59 0.90 10.46
N ASN A 122 5.51 1.89 11.34
CA ASN A 122 6.01 3.22 11.00
C ASN A 122 7.54 3.20 10.99
N LEU A 123 8.14 3.52 9.85
CA LEU A 123 9.58 3.62 9.63
C LEU A 123 9.91 5.09 9.38
N SER A 124 10.84 5.62 10.16
CA SER A 124 11.33 6.99 10.02
C SER A 124 12.66 7.08 9.28
N SER A 125 13.40 5.97 9.18
CA SER A 125 14.69 5.88 8.48
C SER A 125 14.52 5.23 7.10
N PRO A 126 14.86 5.94 6.01
CA PRO A 126 14.81 5.40 4.66
C PRO A 126 15.72 4.21 4.48
N GLU A 127 16.87 4.21 5.14
CA GLU A 127 17.84 3.12 5.10
C GLU A 127 17.22 1.83 5.62
N THR A 128 16.53 1.87 6.76
CA THR A 128 15.84 0.69 7.31
C THR A 128 14.71 0.21 6.41
N TYR A 129 13.97 1.16 5.80
CA TYR A 129 12.91 0.86 4.85
C TYR A 129 13.41 0.10 3.62
N PHE A 130 14.41 0.67 2.93
CA PHE A 130 14.94 0.07 1.70
C PHE A 130 15.79 -1.16 1.98
N GLN A 131 16.51 -1.22 3.11
CA GLN A 131 17.22 -2.45 3.52
C GLN A 131 16.28 -3.63 3.69
N ALA A 132 15.05 -3.41 4.18
CA ALA A 132 14.03 -4.45 4.28
C ALA A 132 13.36 -4.70 2.92
N ALA A 133 12.96 -3.64 2.20
CA ALA A 133 12.29 -3.75 0.90
C ALA A 133 13.14 -4.52 -0.14
N PHE A 134 14.44 -4.24 -0.21
CA PHE A 134 15.33 -4.89 -1.16
C PHE A 134 15.64 -6.36 -0.83
N ARG A 135 15.24 -6.87 0.35
CA ARG A 135 15.37 -8.31 0.66
C ARG A 135 14.56 -9.16 -0.29
N VAL A 136 13.37 -8.70 -0.68
CA VAL A 136 12.50 -9.46 -1.58
C VAL A 136 12.92 -9.34 -3.05
N GLN A 137 13.84 -8.42 -3.38
CA GLN A 137 14.35 -8.23 -4.75
C GLN A 137 15.47 -9.21 -5.13
N SER A 138 16.05 -9.93 -4.17
CA SER A 138 17.20 -10.81 -4.44
C SER A 138 16.84 -11.91 -5.47
N PRO A 139 17.53 -12.01 -6.63
CA PRO A 139 17.13 -12.94 -7.69
C PRO A 139 17.00 -14.39 -7.23
N TRP A 140 15.96 -15.07 -7.71
CA TRP A 140 15.80 -16.51 -7.52
C TRP A 140 15.92 -17.21 -8.86
N VAL A 141 17.04 -17.89 -9.05
CA VAL A 141 17.39 -18.65 -10.24
C VAL A 141 17.70 -20.08 -9.80
N ILE A 142 17.16 -21.05 -10.53
CA ILE A 142 17.44 -22.47 -10.36
C ILE A 142 18.13 -23.01 -11.61
N ASP A 143 18.93 -24.05 -11.45
CA ASP A 143 19.47 -24.81 -12.57
C ASP A 143 18.44 -25.89 -12.92
N THR A 144 18.09 -25.97 -14.20
CA THR A 144 17.23 -27.01 -14.77
C THR A 144 18.02 -28.29 -14.99
N ASP A 145 17.31 -29.42 -15.13
CA ASP A 145 17.91 -30.74 -15.38
C ASP A 145 18.78 -30.75 -16.66
N ASP A 146 18.47 -29.88 -17.62
CA ASP A 146 19.19 -29.70 -18.88
C ASP A 146 20.41 -28.75 -18.77
N GLY A 147 20.74 -28.27 -17.57
CA GLY A 147 21.87 -27.38 -17.30
C GLY A 147 21.64 -25.91 -17.63
N HIS A 148 20.41 -25.53 -18.00
CA HIS A 148 20.02 -24.14 -18.23
C HIS A 148 19.56 -23.46 -16.94
N LYS A 149 19.77 -22.14 -16.83
CA LYS A 149 19.29 -21.35 -15.70
C LYS A 149 17.88 -20.86 -15.94
N GLU A 150 16.96 -21.18 -15.05
CA GLU A 150 15.59 -20.68 -15.06
C GLU A 150 15.37 -19.62 -13.97
N ILE A 151 14.78 -18.49 -14.35
CA ILE A 151 14.42 -17.40 -13.44
C ILE A 151 13.04 -17.68 -12.84
N MET A 152 13.02 -18.08 -11.57
CA MET A 152 11.78 -18.40 -10.84
C MET A 152 11.07 -17.13 -10.34
N LYS A 153 11.84 -16.10 -9.98
CA LYS A 153 11.29 -14.83 -9.51
C LYS A 153 11.48 -13.74 -10.57
N ARG A 154 10.39 -13.41 -11.26
CA ARG A 154 10.34 -12.31 -12.24
C ARG A 154 9.93 -10.98 -11.61
N GLU A 155 9.07 -11.06 -10.59
CA GLU A 155 8.47 -9.89 -9.95
C GLU A 155 8.50 -10.07 -8.43
N CYS A 156 8.56 -8.95 -7.72
CA CYS A 156 8.37 -8.92 -6.28
C CYS A 156 7.62 -7.66 -5.88
N TYR A 157 6.94 -7.71 -4.74
CA TYR A 157 6.00 -6.67 -4.34
C TYR A 157 6.33 -6.12 -2.95
N VAL A 158 6.33 -4.79 -2.83
CA VAL A 158 6.41 -4.09 -1.55
C VAL A 158 5.03 -3.50 -1.28
N PHE A 159 4.34 -4.02 -0.27
CA PHE A 159 3.04 -3.50 0.16
C PHE A 159 3.25 -2.53 1.32
N ASP A 160 3.00 -1.26 1.08
CA ASP A 160 2.94 -0.24 2.12
C ASP A 160 1.52 0.33 2.19
N PHE A 161 0.98 0.41 3.41
CA PHE A 161 -0.37 0.89 3.71
C PHE A 161 -0.40 2.35 4.17
N ALA A 162 0.76 3.00 4.28
CA ALA A 162 0.94 4.41 4.56
C ALA A 162 1.60 5.07 3.36
N LEU A 163 0.76 5.55 2.44
CA LEU A 163 1.20 6.14 1.17
C LEU A 163 2.13 7.33 1.40
N ASP A 164 1.75 8.25 2.28
CA ASP A 164 2.53 9.41 2.69
C ASP A 164 3.94 9.03 3.17
N ARG A 165 4.03 8.00 4.02
CA ARG A 165 5.31 7.47 4.49
C ARG A 165 6.11 6.90 3.33
N ALA A 166 5.53 6.00 2.53
CA ALA A 166 6.23 5.33 1.45
C ALA A 166 6.84 6.33 0.45
N LEU A 167 6.05 7.33 0.04
CA LEU A 167 6.49 8.38 -0.88
C LEU A 167 7.59 9.25 -0.26
N LYS A 168 7.45 9.60 1.02
CA LYS A 168 8.50 10.34 1.73
C LYS A 168 9.81 9.55 1.83
N GLN A 169 9.76 8.26 2.16
CA GLN A 169 10.96 7.43 2.20
C GLN A 169 11.64 7.38 0.82
N ILE A 170 10.86 7.28 -0.27
CA ILE A 170 11.37 7.29 -1.65
C ILE A 170 12.05 8.61 -1.97
N ALA A 171 11.40 9.74 -1.69
CA ALA A 171 11.96 11.07 -1.92
C ALA A 171 13.28 11.26 -1.14
N ASP A 172 13.26 10.97 0.16
CA ASP A 172 14.44 11.13 1.03
C ASP A 172 15.60 10.24 0.57
N TYR A 173 15.34 8.97 0.24
CA TYR A 173 16.39 8.04 -0.19
C TYR A 173 16.95 8.35 -1.59
N SER A 174 16.10 8.74 -2.54
CA SER A 174 16.53 9.10 -3.89
C SER A 174 17.51 10.30 -3.88
N CYS A 175 17.26 11.26 -2.99
CA CYS A 175 18.14 12.41 -2.78
C CYS A 175 19.52 12.03 -2.24
N GLN A 176 19.60 10.97 -1.44
CA GLN A 176 20.85 10.46 -0.86
C GLN A 176 21.66 9.59 -1.83
N LEU A 177 21.02 8.90 -2.77
CA LEU A 177 21.68 7.98 -3.70
C LEU A 177 22.49 8.68 -4.79
N ASN A 178 21.93 9.72 -5.42
CA ASN A 178 22.57 10.41 -6.54
C ASN A 178 23.05 11.79 -6.07
N VAL A 179 24.29 11.88 -5.62
CA VAL A 179 24.89 13.15 -5.11
C VAL A 179 25.26 14.11 -6.27
N THR A 180 25.37 13.58 -7.49
CA THR A 180 25.84 14.32 -8.67
C THR A 180 24.73 15.09 -9.40
N GLU A 181 23.50 14.57 -9.44
CA GLU A 181 22.35 15.31 -9.97
C GLU A 181 21.89 16.34 -8.93
N SER A 182 21.58 17.56 -9.35
CA SER A 182 21.13 18.63 -8.45
C SER A 182 19.62 18.76 -8.41
N ASN A 183 18.92 18.29 -9.45
CA ASN A 183 17.47 18.34 -9.54
C ASN A 183 16.82 17.15 -8.78
N PRO A 184 16.06 17.39 -7.69
CA PRO A 184 15.37 16.33 -6.93
C PRO A 184 14.38 15.53 -7.77
N GLU A 185 13.69 16.16 -8.73
CA GLU A 185 12.69 15.51 -9.58
C GLU A 185 13.32 14.45 -10.47
N LYS A 186 14.49 14.74 -11.04
CA LYS A 186 15.24 13.77 -11.83
C LYS A 186 15.71 12.58 -10.99
N LYS A 187 16.17 12.82 -9.75
CA LYS A 187 16.56 11.72 -8.84
C LYS A 187 15.40 10.80 -8.52
N VAL A 188 14.24 11.39 -8.21
CA VAL A 188 13.01 10.65 -7.93
C VAL A 188 12.55 9.91 -9.18
N GLN A 189 12.61 10.53 -10.35
CA GLN A 189 12.24 9.91 -11.62
C GLN A 189 13.12 8.71 -11.97
N GLU A 190 14.44 8.83 -11.84
CA GLU A 190 15.38 7.71 -11.99
C GLU A 190 15.00 6.58 -11.03
N PHE A 191 14.73 6.90 -9.77
CA PHE A 191 14.38 5.91 -8.76
C PHE A 191 13.06 5.18 -9.05
N ILE A 192 12.00 5.90 -9.40
CA ILE A 192 10.68 5.31 -9.70
C ILE A 192 10.72 4.47 -10.99
N ASN A 193 11.61 4.78 -11.94
CA ASN A 193 11.83 3.92 -13.09
C ASN A 193 12.39 2.54 -12.70
N PHE A 194 13.22 2.46 -11.64
CA PHE A 194 13.71 1.19 -11.09
C PHE A 194 12.70 0.50 -10.18
N LEU A 195 11.90 1.28 -9.45
CA LEU A 195 10.88 0.78 -8.52
C LEU A 195 9.53 1.47 -8.81
N PRO A 196 8.75 0.96 -9.79
CA PRO A 196 7.44 1.53 -10.10
C PRO A 196 6.52 1.50 -8.87
N VAL A 197 6.00 2.66 -8.50
CA VAL A 197 5.09 2.81 -7.37
C VAL A 197 3.66 2.85 -7.86
N LEU A 198 2.86 1.90 -7.40
CA LEU A 198 1.41 1.90 -7.60
C LEU A 198 0.75 2.36 -6.30
N ALA A 199 -0.10 3.38 -6.39
CA ALA A 199 -0.91 3.81 -5.27
C ALA A 199 -2.38 3.54 -5.52
N TYR A 200 -3.02 3.09 -4.45
CA TYR A 200 -4.45 2.98 -4.38
C TYR A 200 -5.02 4.31 -3.90
N ASP A 201 -5.85 4.93 -4.74
CA ASP A 201 -6.49 6.20 -4.40
C ASP A 201 -7.86 6.04 -3.75
N GLY A 202 -8.34 4.81 -3.50
CA GLY A 202 -9.68 4.52 -2.98
C GLY A 202 -10.70 4.11 -4.05
N SER A 203 -10.33 4.20 -5.33
CA SER A 203 -11.13 3.73 -6.46
C SER A 203 -10.33 2.83 -7.41
N THR A 204 -9.11 3.22 -7.76
CA THR A 204 -8.26 2.49 -8.70
C THR A 204 -6.79 2.45 -8.24
N MET A 205 -6.05 1.48 -8.76
CA MET A 205 -4.58 1.44 -8.65
C MET A 205 -3.97 2.21 -9.82
N GLN A 206 -3.19 3.24 -9.54
CA GLN A 206 -2.51 4.07 -10.54
C GLN A 206 -1.03 4.19 -10.24
N GLN A 207 -0.22 4.29 -11.30
CA GLN A 207 1.20 4.58 -11.15
C GLN A 207 1.40 6.06 -10.80
N ILE A 208 2.26 6.32 -9.82
CA ILE A 208 2.59 7.68 -9.37
C ILE A 208 3.76 8.26 -10.18
N SER A 209 3.68 9.56 -10.52
CA SER A 209 4.76 10.32 -11.18
C SER A 209 5.80 10.85 -10.18
N ALA A 210 6.99 11.22 -10.65
CA ALA A 210 8.01 11.83 -9.78
C ALA A 210 7.53 13.14 -9.12
N GLU A 211 6.76 13.93 -9.85
CA GLU A 211 6.12 15.16 -9.35
C GLU A 211 5.19 14.85 -8.18
N ASP A 212 4.28 13.87 -8.33
CA ASP A 212 3.35 13.49 -7.27
C ASP A 212 4.06 12.98 -6.00
N VAL A 213 5.20 12.30 -6.16
CA VAL A 213 6.04 11.85 -5.04
C VAL A 213 6.65 13.02 -4.30
N LEU A 214 7.25 13.97 -5.03
CA LEU A 214 7.86 15.17 -4.44
C LEU A 214 6.81 16.05 -3.76
N ASP A 215 5.69 16.30 -4.44
CA ASP A 215 4.58 17.07 -3.89
C ASP A 215 4.07 16.47 -2.60
N THR A 216 3.86 15.15 -2.56
CA THR A 216 3.41 14.48 -1.34
C THR A 216 4.48 14.53 -0.23
N ALA A 217 5.76 14.40 -0.57
CA ALA A 217 6.85 14.45 0.41
C ALA A 217 7.00 15.85 1.04
N ILE A 218 6.80 16.92 0.26
CA ILE A 218 6.96 18.31 0.70
C ILE A 218 5.70 18.83 1.41
N SER A 219 4.51 18.55 0.87
CA SER A 219 3.24 19.11 1.36
C SER A 219 2.43 18.16 2.25
N GLY A 220 2.84 16.89 2.36
CA GLY A 220 2.09 15.85 3.06
C GLY A 220 0.92 15.26 2.25
N THR A 221 0.54 15.86 1.12
CA THR A 221 -0.45 15.28 0.18
C THR A 221 -0.32 15.91 -1.22
N SER A 222 -0.19 15.11 -2.29
CA SER A 222 -0.17 15.65 -3.66
C SER A 222 -1.49 16.37 -4.02
N ALA A 223 -1.38 17.46 -4.77
CA ALA A 223 -2.52 18.23 -5.28
C ALA A 223 -3.41 17.37 -6.20
N THR A 224 -2.80 16.47 -6.97
CA THR A 224 -3.48 15.48 -7.82
C THR A 224 -4.25 14.46 -6.97
N LEU A 225 -3.62 13.96 -5.89
CA LEU A 225 -4.27 13.02 -4.96
C LEU A 225 -5.40 13.68 -4.17
N LEU A 226 -5.25 14.94 -3.76
CA LEU A 226 -6.32 15.71 -3.11
C LEU A 226 -7.50 15.92 -4.05
N ALA A 227 -7.26 16.40 -5.28
CA ALA A 227 -8.31 16.60 -6.27
C ALA A 227 -9.07 15.29 -6.54
N ARG A 228 -8.37 14.16 -6.71
CA ARG A 228 -9.00 12.85 -6.94
C ARG A 228 -9.71 12.27 -5.73
N ARG A 229 -9.16 12.44 -4.51
CA ARG A 229 -9.88 12.10 -3.28
C ARG A 229 -11.19 12.87 -3.18
N TRP A 230 -11.21 14.10 -3.68
CA TRP A 230 -12.41 14.92 -3.79
C TRP A 230 -13.41 14.43 -4.86
N GLU A 231 -12.96 13.90 -5.99
CA GLU A 231 -13.82 13.28 -7.02
C GLU A 231 -14.46 11.97 -6.56
N SER A 232 -13.77 11.25 -5.67
CA SER A 232 -14.26 9.98 -5.17
C SER A 232 -15.36 10.20 -4.12
N ALA A 233 -16.60 9.94 -4.53
CA ALA A 233 -17.77 9.90 -3.63
C ALA A 233 -17.62 8.91 -2.45
N LEU A 234 -16.59 8.06 -2.46
CA LEU A 234 -16.25 7.10 -1.39
C LEU A 234 -15.30 7.68 -0.33
N LEU A 235 -14.56 8.75 -0.63
CA LEU A 235 -13.47 9.26 0.20
C LEU A 235 -13.76 10.65 0.79
N VAL A 236 -14.74 11.34 0.23
CA VAL A 236 -15.27 12.59 0.76
C VAL A 236 -16.45 12.29 1.65
N ASN A 237 -16.21 12.15 2.95
CA ASN A 237 -17.28 12.23 3.95
C ASN A 237 -17.42 13.69 4.41
N VAL A 238 -17.58 14.61 3.45
CA VAL A 238 -17.78 16.03 3.73
C VAL A 238 -19.27 16.30 3.65
N ASP A 239 -19.86 16.72 4.77
CA ASP A 239 -21.26 17.08 4.80
C ASP A 239 -21.52 18.33 3.94
N ASN A 240 -22.77 18.48 3.46
CA ASN A 240 -23.14 19.62 2.63
C ASN A 240 -22.90 20.97 3.34
N ASP A 241 -22.91 21.00 4.68
CA ASP A 241 -22.67 22.22 5.47
C ASP A 241 -21.20 22.65 5.40
N THR A 242 -20.26 21.71 5.53
CA THR A 242 -18.83 21.95 5.39
C THR A 242 -18.48 22.36 3.96
N LEU A 243 -19.11 21.75 2.95
CA LEU A 243 -18.97 22.19 1.55
C LEU A 243 -19.44 23.64 1.35
N SER A 244 -20.61 23.99 1.88
CA SER A 244 -21.11 25.38 1.81
C SER A 244 -20.20 26.38 2.52
N ARG A 245 -19.66 26.03 3.70
CA ARG A 245 -18.71 26.89 4.43
C ARG A 245 -17.38 27.06 3.69
N LEU A 246 -16.88 25.99 3.07
CA LEU A 246 -15.65 26.02 2.29
C LEU A 246 -15.82 26.90 1.05
N MET A 247 -16.93 26.77 0.33
CA MET A 247 -17.25 27.62 -0.83
C MET A 247 -17.51 29.08 -0.46
N ALA A 248 -18.02 29.34 0.74
CA ALA A 248 -18.20 30.69 1.26
C ALA A 248 -16.87 31.35 1.69
N ASN A 249 -15.80 30.56 1.87
CA ASN A 249 -14.48 31.07 2.20
C ASN A 249 -13.67 31.35 0.91
N LYS A 250 -13.51 32.64 0.62
CA LYS A 250 -12.82 33.11 -0.58
C LYS A 250 -11.34 32.73 -0.61
N GLU A 251 -10.64 32.80 0.52
CA GLU A 251 -9.22 32.44 0.61
C GLU A 251 -8.99 30.94 0.39
N ALA A 252 -9.86 30.11 0.97
CA ALA A 252 -9.81 28.65 0.78
C ALA A 252 -10.08 28.28 -0.69
N MET A 253 -11.07 28.93 -1.32
CA MET A 253 -11.34 28.69 -2.73
C MET A 253 -10.25 29.20 -3.65
N ASP A 254 -9.66 30.36 -3.37
CA ASP A 254 -8.54 30.88 -4.17
C ASP A 254 -7.30 29.98 -4.08
N ALA A 255 -7.07 29.33 -2.93
CA ALA A 255 -6.03 28.32 -2.77
C ALA A 255 -6.34 27.04 -3.55
N LEU A 256 -7.58 26.53 -3.48
CA LEU A 256 -8.01 25.34 -4.20
C LEU A 256 -8.00 25.53 -5.73
N MET A 257 -8.40 26.72 -6.23
CA MET A 257 -8.40 27.05 -7.66
C MET A 257 -7.00 27.20 -8.26
N LYS A 258 -5.94 27.25 -7.43
CA LYS A 258 -4.55 27.18 -7.91
C LYS A 258 -4.13 25.75 -8.29
N ILE A 259 -4.85 24.74 -7.80
CA ILE A 259 -4.62 23.34 -8.12
C ILE A 259 -5.34 23.01 -9.43
N GLU A 260 -4.59 22.57 -10.43
CA GLU A 260 -5.12 22.32 -11.79
C GLU A 260 -6.25 21.27 -11.78
N GLY A 261 -6.09 20.19 -11.02
CA GLY A 261 -7.13 19.15 -10.85
C GLY A 261 -8.42 19.66 -10.21
N PHE A 262 -8.38 20.72 -9.41
CA PHE A 262 -9.57 21.23 -8.71
C PHE A 262 -10.40 22.21 -9.53
N ARG A 263 -9.84 22.79 -10.61
CA ARG A 263 -10.55 23.74 -11.48
C ARG A 263 -11.72 23.09 -12.22
N ASN A 264 -11.55 21.83 -12.64
CA ASN A 264 -12.59 21.06 -13.33
C ASN A 264 -13.71 20.63 -12.37
N LEU A 265 -13.39 20.39 -11.08
CA LEU A 265 -14.36 19.99 -10.06
C LEU A 265 -15.37 21.07 -9.66
N ASN A 266 -14.94 22.34 -9.63
CA ASN A 266 -15.75 23.40 -9.03
C ASN A 266 -17.12 23.54 -9.71
N THR A 267 -17.18 23.24 -11.01
CA THR A 267 -18.41 23.22 -11.81
C THR A 267 -19.34 22.05 -11.42
N ASP A 268 -18.76 20.89 -11.10
CA ASP A 268 -19.51 19.71 -10.66
C ASP A 268 -20.03 19.86 -9.22
N ILE A 269 -19.26 20.46 -8.32
CA ILE A 269 -19.66 20.74 -6.94
C ILE A 269 -20.87 21.66 -6.89
N GLN A 270 -20.86 22.76 -7.65
CA GLN A 270 -22.02 23.66 -7.76
C GLN A 270 -23.27 22.90 -8.23
N THR A 271 -23.10 21.99 -9.18
CA THR A 271 -24.19 21.18 -9.71
C THR A 271 -24.74 20.19 -8.68
N ILE A 272 -23.87 19.56 -7.88
CA ILE A 272 -24.25 18.61 -6.83
C ILE A 272 -24.99 19.29 -5.67
N ILE A 273 -24.52 20.47 -5.24
CA ILE A 273 -25.18 21.27 -4.19
C ILE A 273 -26.57 21.72 -4.66
N ASN A 274 -26.65 22.25 -5.88
CA ASN A 274 -27.92 22.69 -6.47
C ASN A 274 -28.93 21.52 -6.59
N LYS A 275 -28.48 20.33 -6.99
CA LYS A 275 -29.33 19.12 -7.02
C LYS A 275 -29.75 18.68 -5.62
N SER A 276 -28.85 18.72 -4.64
CA SER A 276 -29.15 18.34 -3.25
C SER A 276 -30.16 19.29 -2.59
N ASP A 277 -30.05 20.59 -2.85
CA ASP A 277 -31.00 21.59 -2.37
C ASP A 277 -32.36 21.49 -3.06
N ALA A 278 -32.38 21.16 -4.35
CA ALA A 278 -33.62 20.84 -5.05
C ALA A 278 -34.34 19.63 -4.43
N VAL A 279 -33.59 18.57 -4.08
CA VAL A 279 -34.14 17.38 -3.40
C VAL A 279 -34.62 17.70 -1.98
N LYS A 280 -33.89 18.51 -1.20
CA LYS A 280 -34.34 18.98 0.12
C LYS A 280 -35.62 19.81 0.02
N LYS A 281 -35.72 20.73 -0.96
CA LYS A 281 -36.92 21.53 -1.21
C LYS A 281 -38.11 20.68 -1.65
N ALA A 282 -37.89 19.69 -2.53
CA ALA A 282 -38.92 18.74 -2.95
C ALA A 282 -39.43 17.87 -1.78
N LYS A 283 -38.54 17.39 -0.89
CA LYS A 283 -38.93 16.67 0.33
C LYS A 283 -39.68 17.53 1.34
N LYS A 284 -39.40 18.84 1.38
CA LYS A 284 -40.13 19.79 2.24
C LYS A 284 -41.53 20.06 1.69
N ARG A 285 -41.68 20.18 0.36
CA ARG A 285 -42.98 20.36 -0.32
C ARG A 285 -43.90 19.13 -0.29
N ASN A 286 -43.34 17.92 -0.24
CA ASN A 286 -44.13 16.68 -0.10
C ASN A 286 -44.52 16.32 1.35
N ARG A 287 -44.14 17.17 2.32
CA ARG A 287 -44.50 17.01 3.75
C ARG A 287 -45.55 18.03 4.21
N GLU A 288 -45.97 18.93 3.33
CA GLU A 288 -47.15 19.79 3.45
C GLU A 288 -48.30 19.18 2.65
#